data_AF-A0A929K6Y6-F1
#
_entry.id   AF-A0A929K6Y6-F1
#
_cell.length_a   1.000
_cell.length_b   1.000
_cell.length_c   1.000
_cell.angle_alpha   90.00
_cell.angle_beta   90.00
_cell.angle_gamma   90.00
#
_symmetry.space_group_name_H-M   'P 1'
#
loop_
_entity.id
_entity.type
_entity.pdbx_description
1 polymer ?
#
loop_
_entity_poly.entity_id
_entity_poly.type
_entity_poly.pdbx_seq_one_letter_code
_entity_poly.pdbx_strand_id
1 'polypeptide(L)' 'MTQVKIVDIRDRPKLIGPGKREVNVEIIYETEKGYSGSVSLAKKDLSEENIQKAIRGDMEVQERILGETIKV' A
#
# COMPACT_ATOMS: atom_id res chain seq x y z
N MET A 1 11.22 4.78 -13.35
CA MET A 1 10.46 4.49 -12.11
C MET A 1 9.08 5.03 -12.32
N THR A 2 8.03 4.22 -12.16
CA THR A 2 6.64 4.72 -12.26
C THR A 2 6.41 5.65 -11.07
N GLN A 3 6.07 6.90 -11.33
CA GLN A 3 5.79 7.85 -10.27
C GLN A 3 4.44 7.46 -9.62
N VAL A 4 4.43 7.39 -8.29
CA VAL A 4 3.25 7.12 -7.49
C VAL A 4 2.87 8.36 -6.70
N LYS A 5 1.58 8.67 -6.67
CA LYS A 5 1.00 9.75 -5.89
C LYS A 5 0.27 9.14 -4.71
N ILE A 6 0.63 9.55 -3.50
CA ILE A 6 -0.16 9.19 -2.32
C ILE A 6 -1.41 10.04 -2.34
N VAL A 7 -2.57 9.38 -2.35
CA VAL A 7 -3.89 10.00 -2.42
C VAL A 7 -4.42 10.24 -1.01
N ASP A 8 -4.22 9.27 -0.11
CA ASP A 8 -4.76 9.33 1.25
C ASP A 8 -3.93 8.48 2.21
N ILE A 9 -3.92 8.87 3.49
CA ILE A 9 -3.25 8.15 4.56
C ILE A 9 -4.20 8.11 5.76
N ARG A 10 -4.54 6.91 6.23
CA ARG A 10 -5.50 6.70 7.31
C ARG A 10 -4.95 5.84 8.43
N ASP A 11 -5.04 6.34 9.65
CA ASP A 11 -4.76 5.54 10.84
C ASP A 11 -5.94 4.59 11.13
N ARG A 12 -5.64 3.30 11.18
CA ARG A 12 -6.54 2.19 11.51
C ARG A 12 -6.10 1.56 12.84
N PRO A 13 -6.58 2.08 13.98
CA PRO A 13 -6.31 1.45 15.26
C PRO A 13 -7.00 0.08 15.32
N LYS A 14 -6.23 -0.95 15.64
CA LYS A 14 -6.71 -2.32 15.83
C LYS A 14 -6.41 -2.77 17.25
N LEU A 15 -7.43 -3.32 17.92
CA LEU A 15 -7.24 -4.01 19.19
C LEU A 15 -6.62 -5.38 18.90
N ILE A 16 -5.41 -5.62 19.41
CA ILE A 16 -4.68 -6.89 19.21
C ILE A 16 -4.60 -7.72 20.50
N GLY A 17 -5.17 -7.21 21.60
CA GLY A 17 -5.30 -7.93 22.86
C GLY A 17 -5.75 -7.01 24.01
N PRO A 18 -5.93 -7.56 25.23
CA PRO A 18 -6.30 -6.77 26.41
C PRO A 18 -5.26 -5.67 26.67
N GLY A 19 -5.68 -4.40 26.60
CA GLY A 19 -4.80 -3.25 26.79
C GLY A 19 -3.77 -2.98 25.68
N LYS A 20 -3.70 -3.84 24.64
CA LYS A 20 -2.76 -3.68 23.52
C LYS A 20 -3.47 -3.19 22.27
N ARG A 21 -3.09 -2.00 21.81
CA ARG A 21 -3.55 -1.41 20.55
C ARG A 21 -2.37 -1.32 19.58
N GLU A 22 -2.55 -1.82 18.38
CA GLU A 22 -1.63 -1.58 17.26
C GLU A 22 -2.33 -0.62 16.31
N VAL A 23 -1.62 0.43 15.89
CA VAL A 23 -2.13 1.34 14.87
C VAL A 23 -1.51 0.89 13.57
N ASN A 24 -2.34 0.43 12.64
CA ASN A 24 -1.93 0.25 11.26
C ASN A 24 -2.24 1.54 10.51
N VAL A 25 -1.47 1.85 9.50
CA VAL A 25 -1.69 2.98 8.61
C VAL A 25 -1.94 2.44 7.23
N GLU A 26 -3.10 2.78 6.71
CA GLU A 26 -3.55 2.48 5.37
C GLU A 26 -3.13 3.64 4.46
N ILE A 27 -2.30 3.35 3.47
CA ILE A 27 -1.77 4.33 2.51
C ILE A 27 -2.39 3.98 1.16
N ILE A 28 -3.23 4.88 0.66
CA ILE A 28 -3.86 4.77 -0.64
C ILE A 28 -2.99 5.54 -1.63
N TYR A 29 -2.60 4.87 -2.71
CA TYR A 29 -1.75 5.44 -3.74
C TYR A 29 -2.38 5.29 -5.11
N GLU A 30 -2.02 6.18 -6.02
CA GLU A 30 -2.41 6.15 -7.42
C GLU A 30 -1.16 6.26 -8.29
N THR A 31 -1.13 5.48 -9.36
CA THR A 31 -0.07 5.48 -10.36
C THR A 31 -0.46 6.38 -11.53
N GLU A 32 0.51 6.95 -12.25
CA GLU A 32 0.23 7.77 -13.44
C GLU A 32 -0.51 7.01 -14.56
N LYS A 33 -0.46 5.69 -14.54
CA LYS A 33 -1.19 4.82 -15.48
C LYS A 33 -2.68 4.67 -15.11
N GLY A 34 -3.16 5.34 -14.05
CA GLY A 34 -4.55 5.33 -13.60
C GLY A 34 -4.90 4.19 -12.64
N TYR A 35 -3.92 3.44 -12.14
CA TYR A 35 -4.17 2.39 -11.14
C TYR A 35 -4.12 2.93 -9.73
N SER A 36 -5.12 2.62 -8.92
CA SER A 36 -5.15 2.90 -7.50
C SER A 36 -4.94 1.62 -6.69
N GLY A 37 -4.10 1.66 -5.67
CA GLY A 37 -3.86 0.58 -4.74
C GLY A 37 -3.85 1.06 -3.30
N SER A 38 -3.81 0.13 -2.35
CA SER A 38 -3.71 0.45 -0.93
C SER A 38 -2.77 -0.51 -0.22
N VAL A 39 -1.82 0.02 0.53
CA VAL A 39 -0.94 -0.77 1.39
C VAL A 39 -1.22 -0.47 2.85
N SER A 40 -1.16 -1.48 3.70
CA SER A 40 -1.33 -1.34 5.15
C SER A 40 -0.04 -1.71 5.86
N LEU A 41 0.50 -0.79 6.65
CA LEU A 41 1.72 -0.98 7.42
C LEU A 41 1.47 -0.67 8.90
N ALA A 42 2.14 -1.37 9.81
CA ALA A 42 2.08 -0.99 11.22
C ALA A 42 2.77 0.38 11.38
N LYS A 43 2.21 1.25 12.23
CA LYS A 43 2.73 2.62 12.45
C LYS A 43 4.18 2.65 12.94
N LYS A 44 4.62 1.59 13.62
CA LYS A 44 6.01 1.40 14.06
C LYS A 44 6.99 1.16 12.89
N ASP A 45 6.48 0.65 11.77
CA ASP A 45 7.26 0.27 10.58
C ASP A 45 7.13 1.31 9.45
N LEU A 46 6.59 2.49 9.77
CA LEU A 46 6.23 3.54 8.82
C LEU A 46 7.45 4.39 8.45
N SER A 47 8.40 3.79 7.75
CA SER A 47 9.52 4.48 7.12
C SER A 47 9.25 4.66 5.62
N GLU A 48 9.84 5.69 5.02
CA GLU A 48 9.73 5.93 3.58
C GLU A 48 10.18 4.71 2.77
N GLU A 49 11.28 4.06 3.18
CA GLU A 49 11.78 2.84 2.56
C GLU A 49 10.75 1.70 2.61
N ASN A 50 10.11 1.47 3.77
CA ASN A 50 9.11 0.42 3.92
C ASN A 50 7.84 0.72 3.12
N ILE A 51 7.42 1.98 3.05
CA ILE A 51 6.27 2.42 2.26
C ILE A 51 6.55 2.17 0.78
N GLN A 52 7.69 2.61 0.27
CA GLN A 52 8.08 2.40 -1.13
C GLN A 52 8.19 0.90 -1.45
N LYS A 53 8.76 0.09 -0.55
CA LYS A 53 8.86 -1.36 -0.70
C LYS A 53 7.48 -2.03 -0.73
N ALA A 54 6.57 -1.62 0.14
CA ALA A 54 5.20 -2.14 0.18
C ALA A 54 4.43 -1.79 -1.09
N ILE A 55 4.48 -0.51 -1.52
CA ILE A 55 3.83 -0.04 -2.75
C ILE A 55 4.40 -0.78 -3.96
N ARG A 56 5.73 -0.93 -4.04
CA ARG A 56 6.39 -1.66 -5.14
C ARG A 56 5.94 -3.12 -5.19
N GLY A 57 5.92 -3.81 -4.05
CA GLY A 57 5.46 -5.20 -3.99
C GLY A 57 4.01 -5.36 -4.42
N ASP A 58 3.13 -4.45 -3.99
CA ASP A 58 1.74 -4.41 -4.42
C ASP A 58 1.61 -4.14 -5.93
N MET A 59 2.35 -3.17 -6.45
CA MET A 59 2.39 -2.86 -7.89
C MET A 59 2.88 -4.04 -8.73
N GLU A 60 3.93 -4.76 -8.32
CA GLU A 60 4.43 -5.94 -9.04
C GLU A 60 3.39 -7.06 -9.13
N VAL A 61 2.56 -7.22 -8.09
CA VAL A 61 1.43 -8.17 -8.08
C VAL A 61 0.32 -7.68 -9.01
N GLN A 62 -0.06 -6.40 -8.94
CA GLN A 62 -1.09 -5.81 -9.80
C GLN A 62 -0.69 -5.85 -11.29
N GLU A 63 0.55 -5.49 -11.63
CA GLU A 63 1.07 -5.56 -13.00
C GLU A 63 1.11 -7.00 -13.52
N ARG A 64 1.34 -8.01 -12.66
CA ARG A 64 1.24 -9.43 -13.05
C ARG A 64 -0.20 -9.85 -13.36
N ILE A 65 -1.14 -9.53 -12.46
CA ILE A 65 -2.57 -9.85 -12.65
C ILE A 65 -3.11 -9.19 -13.93
N LEU A 66 -2.76 -7.91 -14.14
CA LEU A 66 -3.16 -7.16 -15.33
C LEU A 66 -2.41 -7.64 -16.58
N GLY A 67 -1.12 -7.97 -16.46
CA GLY A 67 -0.29 -8.48 -17.56
C GLY A 67 -0.72 -9.86 -18.07
N GLU A 68 -1.26 -10.72 -17.21
CA GLU A 68 -1.93 -11.97 -17.64
C GLU A 68 -3.28 -11.70 -18.31
N THR A 69 -3.89 -10.53 -18.06
CA THR A 69 -5.18 -10.14 -18.63
C THR A 69 -5.06 -9.44 -19.99
N ILE A 70 -3.88 -8.97 -20.40
CA ILE A 70 -3.67 -8.41 -21.75
C ILE A 70 -3.21 -9.53 -22.71
N LYS A 71 -4.14 -10.44 -23.03
CA LYS A 71 -4.20 -11.01 -24.38
C LYS A 71 -5.28 -10.26 -25.13
N VAL A 72 -4.87 -9.23 -25.87
CA VAL A 72 -5.65 -8.74 -27.03
C VAL A 72 -5.09 -9.41 -28.27
#